data_AF-A0A4Z0Q254-F1
#
_entry.id   AF-A0A4Z0Q254-F1
#
_cell.length_a   1.000
_cell.length_b   1.000
_cell.length_c   1.000
_cell.angle_alpha   90.00
_cell.angle_beta   90.00
_cell.angle_gamma   90.00
#
_symmetry.space_group_name_H-M   'P 1'
#
loop_
_entity.id
_entity.type
_entity.pdbx_description
1 polymer ?
#
loop_
_entity_poly.entity_id
_entity_poly.type
_entity_poly.pdbx_seq_one_letter_code
_entity_poly.pdbx_strand_id
1 'polypeptide(L)'
;MLTRLIPSSQEPLPVAADLGVATLINRPFTEGQLRGQLRGQPLPAWAEEIDCRSWPGLLLKFILSHPAVTCVIPGTSRPAHLADNLRAGTGPLPDAALREKMAAYVRRL
;
A
#
# COMPACT_ATOMS: atom_id res chain seq x y z
N MET A 1 16.22 7.00 -11.71
CA MET A 1 16.72 6.58 -13.04
C MET A 1 15.78 5.57 -13.73
N LEU A 2 14.46 5.58 -13.47
CA LEU A 2 13.45 4.76 -14.20
C LEU A 2 12.19 5.55 -14.63
N THR A 3 12.07 6.83 -14.25
CA THR A 3 10.92 7.69 -14.56
C THR A 3 10.86 8.20 -16.01
N ARG A 4 11.72 7.71 -16.92
CA ARG A 4 11.77 8.16 -18.33
C ARG A 4 11.18 7.18 -19.35
N LEU A 5 10.66 6.02 -18.92
CA LEU A 5 10.16 4.98 -19.85
C LEU A 5 8.64 4.81 -19.86
N ILE A 6 7.90 5.52 -19.01
CA ILE A 6 6.43 5.43 -18.97
C ILE A 6 5.87 6.77 -19.46
N PRO A 7 5.18 6.80 -20.62
CA PRO A 7 4.51 7.99 -21.11
C PRO A 7 3.58 8.54 -20.01
N SER A 8 3.60 9.85 -19.80
CA SER A 8 2.92 10.54 -18.69
C SER A 8 1.39 10.44 -18.69
N SER A 9 0.80 9.71 -19.65
CA SER A 9 -0.63 9.44 -19.79
C SER A 9 -1.05 8.03 -19.38
N GLN A 10 -0.11 7.13 -19.06
CA GLN A 10 -0.43 5.75 -18.69
C GLN A 10 -0.20 5.50 -17.20
N GLU A 11 -1.13 4.76 -16.58
CA GLU A 11 -0.91 4.28 -15.22
C GLU A 11 0.27 3.29 -15.23
N PRO A 12 1.32 3.53 -14.42
CA PRO A 12 2.59 2.81 -14.53
C PRO A 12 2.49 1.31 -14.16
N LEU A 13 1.50 0.93 -13.36
CA LEU A 13 1.31 -0.44 -12.90
C LEU A 13 0.70 -1.35 -13.98
N PRO A 14 -0.40 -0.97 -14.68
CA PRO A 14 -0.86 -1.70 -15.86
C PRO A 14 0.23 -1.87 -16.93
N VAL A 15 0.97 -0.82 -17.24
CA VAL A 15 2.06 -0.89 -18.24
C VAL A 15 3.15 -1.89 -17.82
N ALA A 16 3.54 -1.87 -16.55
CA ALA A 16 4.53 -2.82 -16.05
C ALA A 16 4.02 -4.28 -16.12
N ALA A 17 2.73 -4.50 -15.85
CA ALA A 17 2.10 -5.81 -15.99
C ALA A 17 2.09 -6.30 -17.45
N ASP A 18 1.68 -5.44 -18.38
CA ASP A 18 1.65 -5.74 -19.82
C ASP A 18 3.04 -6.09 -20.37
N LEU A 19 4.08 -5.44 -19.84
CA LEU A 19 5.47 -5.66 -20.23
C LEU A 19 6.16 -6.80 -19.46
N GLY A 20 5.49 -7.43 -18.50
CA GLY A 20 6.09 -8.47 -17.64
C GLY A 20 7.24 -7.97 -16.76
N VAL A 21 7.25 -6.67 -16.42
CA VAL A 21 8.31 -6.02 -15.63
C VAL A 21 7.95 -6.05 -14.14
N ALA A 22 8.87 -6.55 -13.32
CA ALA A 22 8.72 -6.51 -11.87
C ALA A 22 8.73 -5.06 -11.35
N THR A 23 7.86 -4.75 -10.39
CA THR A 23 7.72 -3.40 -9.85
C THR A 23 8.18 -3.30 -8.40
N LEU A 24 8.79 -2.15 -8.08
CA LEU A 24 9.25 -1.82 -6.75
C LEU A 24 8.60 -0.50 -6.30
N ILE A 25 7.73 -0.56 -5.30
CA ILE A 25 7.04 0.61 -4.78
C ILE A 25 7.87 1.25 -3.67
N ASN A 26 8.50 2.37 -4.02
CA ASN A 26 9.27 3.20 -3.09
C ASN A 26 8.41 4.32 -2.52
N ARG A 27 8.65 4.68 -1.25
CA ARG A 27 7.94 5.75 -0.53
C ARG A 27 6.40 5.55 -0.51
N PRO A 28 5.90 4.39 -0.04
CA PRO A 28 4.46 4.06 -0.07
C PRO A 28 3.56 5.01 0.75
N PHE A 29 4.15 5.88 1.59
CA PHE A 29 3.42 6.81 2.46
C PHE A 29 3.61 8.28 2.10
N THR A 30 4.12 8.60 0.91
CA THR A 30 4.40 9.99 0.49
C THR A 30 5.23 10.74 1.54
N GLU A 31 6.40 10.18 1.87
CA GLU A 31 7.30 10.71 2.92
C GLU A 31 6.67 10.84 4.32
N GLY A 32 5.56 10.14 4.56
CA GLY A 32 4.85 10.14 5.84
C GLY A 32 3.66 11.09 5.92
N GLN A 33 3.36 11.86 4.86
CA GLN A 33 2.19 12.74 4.81
C GLN A 33 0.89 11.96 5.03
N LEU A 34 0.73 10.82 4.34
CA LEU A 34 -0.46 9.98 4.43
C LEU A 34 -0.68 9.41 5.84
N ARG A 35 0.41 9.04 6.54
CA ARG A 35 0.34 8.61 7.95
C ARG A 35 -0.04 9.76 8.88
N GLY A 36 0.34 10.98 8.53
CA GLY A 36 -0.02 12.19 9.28
C GLY A 36 -1.52 12.45 9.22
N GLN A 37 -2.12 12.34 8.03
CA GLN A 37 -3.56 12.56 7.81
C GLN A 37 -4.44 11.54 8.55
N LEU A 38 -3.99 10.30 8.66
CA LEU A 38 -4.74 9.22 9.32
C LEU A 38 -4.47 9.11 10.83
N ARG A 39 -3.61 9.99 11.38
CA ARG A 39 -3.28 9.94 12.81
C ARG A 39 -4.52 10.28 13.64
N GLY A 40 -4.84 9.43 14.61
CA GLY A 40 -5.98 9.62 15.50
C GLY A 40 -7.31 9.14 14.92
N GLN A 41 -7.36 8.76 13.64
CA GLN A 41 -8.53 8.11 13.05
C GLN A 41 -8.60 6.66 13.54
N PRO A 42 -9.79 6.16 13.96
CA PRO A 42 -9.94 4.75 14.29
C PRO A 42 -9.73 3.89 13.04
N LEU A 43 -9.15 2.71 13.21
CA LEU A 43 -9.18 1.73 12.13
C LEU A 43 -10.63 1.30 11.88
N PRO A 44 -11.01 1.07 10.62
CA PRO A 44 -12.31 0.49 10.33
C PRO A 44 -12.40 -0.92 10.92
N ALA A 45 -13.56 -1.30 11.46
CA ALA A 45 -13.76 -2.62 12.09
C ALA A 45 -13.41 -3.79 11.15
N TRP A 46 -13.66 -3.64 9.85
CA TRP A 46 -13.34 -4.65 8.84
C TRP A 46 -11.83 -4.84 8.59
N ALA A 47 -10.95 -4.01 9.17
CA ALA A 47 -9.50 -4.22 9.05
C ALA A 47 -9.03 -5.53 9.70
N GLU A 48 -9.77 -6.02 10.71
CA GLU A 48 -9.48 -7.30 11.36
C GLU A 48 -9.70 -8.49 10.42
N GLU A 49 -10.59 -8.37 9.41
CA GLU A 49 -10.82 -9.41 8.39
C GLU A 49 -9.55 -9.73 7.59
N ILE A 50 -8.60 -8.80 7.54
CA ILE A 50 -7.30 -8.97 6.88
C ILE A 50 -6.11 -8.95 7.85
N ASP A 51 -6.35 -9.34 9.12
CA ASP A 51 -5.35 -9.38 10.20
C ASP A 51 -4.62 -8.05 10.41
N CYS A 52 -5.28 -6.92 10.11
CA CYS A 52 -4.66 -5.61 10.15
C CYS A 52 -5.03 -4.83 11.41
N ARG A 53 -4.01 -4.32 12.11
CA ARG A 53 -4.16 -3.62 13.40
C ARG A 53 -3.60 -2.20 13.42
N SER A 54 -3.08 -1.71 12.29
CA SER A 54 -2.54 -0.35 12.20
C SER A 54 -2.74 0.26 10.81
N TRP A 55 -2.87 1.58 10.74
CA TRP A 55 -3.00 2.31 9.48
C TRP A 55 -1.84 2.06 8.51
N PRO A 56 -0.56 2.08 8.94
CA PRO A 56 0.55 1.70 8.06
C PRO A 56 0.40 0.29 7.50
N GLY A 57 0.00 -0.68 8.34
CA GLY A 57 -0.24 -2.06 7.89
C GLY A 57 -1.37 -2.13 6.85
N LEU A 58 -2.45 -1.37 7.05
CA LEU A 58 -3.62 -1.39 6.18
C LEU A 58 -3.28 -0.83 4.79
N LEU A 59 -2.55 0.29 4.76
CA LEU A 59 -2.06 0.90 3.53
C LEU A 59 -1.06 0.01 2.80
N LEU A 60 -0.17 -0.67 3.53
CA LEU A 60 0.78 -1.60 2.90
C LEU A 60 0.08 -2.81 2.30
N LYS A 61 -0.92 -3.39 2.98
CA LYS A 61 -1.74 -4.48 2.43
C LYS A 61 -2.51 -4.04 1.18
N PHE A 62 -3.03 -2.80 1.15
CA PHE A 62 -3.65 -2.22 -0.04
C PHE A 62 -2.67 -2.24 -1.24
N ILE A 63 -1.45 -1.72 -1.04
CA ILE A 63 -0.41 -1.67 -2.09
C ILE A 63 0.03 -3.08 -2.50
N LEU A 64 0.38 -3.93 -1.54
CA LEU A 64 0.88 -5.29 -1.77
C LEU A 64 -0.12 -6.17 -2.52
N SER A 65 -1.41 -5.90 -2.38
CA SER A 65 -2.45 -6.71 -3.04
C SER A 65 -2.67 -6.39 -4.51
N HIS A 66 -2.11 -5.29 -5.02
CA HIS A 66 -2.25 -4.96 -6.43
C HIS A 66 -1.47 -5.98 -7.27
N PRO A 67 -2.08 -6.62 -8.29
CA PRO A 67 -1.45 -7.74 -9.01
C PRO A 67 -0.15 -7.37 -9.72
N ALA A 68 0.00 -6.11 -10.14
CA ALA A 68 1.24 -5.60 -10.74
C ALA A 68 2.33 -5.21 -9.73
N VAL A 69 2.11 -5.34 -8.41
CA VAL A 69 3.10 -5.00 -7.37
C VAL A 69 3.93 -6.23 -7.04
N THR A 70 5.25 -6.14 -7.25
CA THR A 70 6.17 -7.23 -6.89
C THR A 70 6.77 -7.04 -5.50
N CYS A 71 7.14 -5.82 -5.15
CA CYS A 71 7.79 -5.51 -3.88
C CYS A 71 7.47 -4.09 -3.41
N VAL A 72 7.44 -3.88 -2.09
CA VAL A 72 7.26 -2.57 -1.45
C VAL A 72 8.41 -2.34 -0.47
N ILE A 73 9.02 -1.15 -0.48
CA ILE A 73 10.07 -0.76 0.47
C ILE A 73 9.57 0.39 1.36
N PRO A 74 8.94 0.08 2.51
CA PRO A 74 8.58 1.07 3.50
C PRO A 74 9.78 1.39 4.41
N GLY A 75 10.45 2.51 4.16
CA GLY A 75 11.58 2.98 4.97
C GLY A 75 11.16 3.44 6.38
N THR A 76 11.86 2.98 7.41
CA THR A 76 11.71 3.47 8.78
C THR A 76 12.96 3.27 9.62
N SER A 77 13.21 4.18 10.57
CA SER A 77 14.26 4.05 11.59
C SER A 77 13.74 3.57 12.95
N ARG A 78 12.43 3.30 13.09
CA ARG A 78 11.80 2.93 14.35
C ARG A 78 11.47 1.43 14.36
N PRO A 79 12.02 0.62 15.29
CA PRO A 79 11.78 -0.83 15.33
C PRO A 79 10.30 -1.23 15.40
N ALA A 80 9.47 -0.47 16.12
CA ALA A 80 8.03 -0.71 16.17
C ALA A 80 7.35 -0.58 14.80
N HIS A 81 7.74 0.42 14.00
CA HIS A 81 7.23 0.56 12.64
C HIS A 81 7.75 -0.54 11.71
N LEU A 82 8.99 -1.00 11.91
CA LEU A 82 9.55 -2.12 11.16
C LEU A 82 8.72 -3.39 11.40
N ALA A 83 8.38 -3.69 12.65
CA ALA A 83 7.54 -4.84 12.99
C ALA A 83 6.15 -4.77 12.31
N ASP A 84 5.53 -3.58 12.28
CA ASP A 84 4.27 -3.37 11.58
C ASP A 84 4.40 -3.52 10.06
N ASN A 85 5.46 -2.97 9.46
CA ASN A 85 5.74 -3.12 8.04
C ASN A 85 5.90 -4.60 7.64
N LEU A 86 6.64 -5.38 8.46
CA LEU A 86 6.84 -6.81 8.24
C LEU A 86 5.52 -7.58 8.34
N ARG A 87 4.68 -7.26 9.34
CA ARG A 87 3.37 -7.90 9.52
C ARG A 87 2.42 -7.63 8.36
N ALA A 88 2.53 -6.49 7.67
CA ALA A 88 1.70 -6.20 6.50
C ALA A 88 1.92 -7.21 5.35
N GLY A 89 3.11 -7.81 5.27
CA GLY A 89 3.47 -8.82 4.27
C GLY A 89 3.00 -10.25 4.60
N THR A 90 2.30 -10.45 5.72
CA THR A 90 1.80 -11.78 6.13
C THR A 90 0.27 -11.80 6.23
N GLY A 91 -0.31 -12.99 6.24
CA GLY A 91 -1.76 -13.17 6.33
C GLY A 91 -2.49 -12.81 5.03
N PRO A 92 -3.83 -12.74 5.06
CA PRO A 92 -4.65 -12.43 3.89
C PRO A 92 -4.36 -11.03 3.34
N LEU A 93 -4.32 -10.92 2.01
CA LEU A 93 -4.28 -9.67 1.28
C LEU A 93 -5.68 -9.34 0.74
N PRO A 94 -6.04 -8.05 0.65
CA PRO A 94 -7.34 -7.66 0.11
C PRO A 94 -7.46 -8.03 -1.38
N ASP A 95 -8.62 -8.54 -1.77
CA ASP A 95 -8.95 -8.72 -3.18
C ASP A 95 -9.31 -7.37 -3.86
N ALA A 96 -9.73 -7.42 -5.12
CA ALA A 96 -10.11 -6.21 -5.85
C ALA A 96 -11.29 -5.46 -5.20
N ALA A 97 -12.29 -6.19 -4.72
CA ALA A 97 -13.47 -5.58 -4.09
C ALA A 97 -13.12 -4.91 -2.77
N LEU A 98 -12.31 -5.56 -1.93
CA LEU A 98 -11.84 -5.01 -0.67
C LEU A 98 -10.90 -3.83 -0.90
N ARG A 99 -10.02 -3.85 -1.91
CA ARG A 99 -9.23 -2.67 -2.30
C ARG A 99 -10.11 -1.47 -2.62
N GLU A 100 -11.17 -1.64 -3.42
CA GLU A 100 -12.09 -0.55 -3.73
C GLU A 100 -12.80 -0.02 -2.47
N LYS A 101 -13.24 -0.91 -1.58
CA LYS A 101 -13.79 -0.53 -0.27
C LYS A 101 -12.81 0.28 0.56
N MET A 102 -11.53 -0.12 0.60
CA MET A 102 -10.46 0.60 1.31
C MET A 102 -10.26 2.01 0.73
N ALA A 103 -10.15 2.12 -0.59
CA ALA A 103 -9.97 3.40 -1.27
C ALA A 103 -11.17 4.33 -1.04
N ALA A 104 -12.39 3.81 -1.15
CA ALA A 104 -13.61 4.56 -0.85
C ALA A 104 -13.70 5.01 0.61
N TYR A 105 -13.26 4.19 1.56
CA TYR A 105 -13.21 4.55 2.98
C TYR A 105 -12.23 5.69 3.24
N VAL A 106 -10.99 5.58 2.75
CA VAL A 106 -9.96 6.61 2.95
C VAL A 106 -10.35 7.94 2.30
N ARG A 107 -11.02 7.93 1.14
CA ARG A 107 -11.53 9.17 0.50
C ARG A 107 -12.60 9.91 1.31
N ARG A 108 -13.20 9.26 2.30
CA ARG A 108 -14.26 9.83 3.16
C ARG A 108 -13.73 10.32 4.52
N LEU A 109 -12.46 10.08 4.84
CA LEU A 109 -11.79 10.58 6.04
C LEU A 109 -11.24 11.99 5.81
#